data_AF-G0N6J9-F1
#
_entry.id   AF-G0N6J9-F1
#
_cell.length_a   1.000
_cell.length_b   1.000
_cell.length_c   1.000
_cell.angle_alpha   90.00
_cell.angle_beta   90.00
_cell.angle_gamma   90.00
#
_symmetry.space_group_name_H-M   'P 1'
#
loop_
_entity.id
_entity.type
_entity.pdbx_description
1 polymer ?
#
loop_
_entity_poly.entity_id
_entity_poly.type
_entity_poly.pdbx_seq_one_letter_code
_entity_poly.pdbx_strand_id
1 'polypeptide(L)'
;MIAIICSLFVLFQQVNAAGFLDIHLKSSTDQRATVTLSNENDPAYLVLPIILKKDEEMKFEDLFIDFNTTYKVGIQLDETESLGLSKSLFKGEITPIRGTSSPKTVNRPLTGIRFEFKCEENYSGEKCDILCEANKECSTEKKSENDVTLDVDYTVNPLKMQTIINMLKKENEVPNSFTTEKEEELLNQIMESSGEKP
;
A
#
# COMPACT_ATOMS: atom_id res chain seq x y z
N MET A 1 -10.19 -10.14 57.67
CA MET A 1 -11.19 -10.06 56.57
C MET A 1 -11.11 -8.64 56.04
N ILE A 2 -10.99 -8.47 54.72
CA ILE A 2 -10.98 -7.19 53.97
C ILE A 2 -9.63 -6.45 53.95
N ALA A 3 -8.75 -6.87 53.03
CA ALA A 3 -7.77 -6.00 52.37
C ALA A 3 -7.24 -6.70 51.09
N ILE A 4 -8.15 -7.18 50.24
CA ILE A 4 -7.82 -7.73 48.90
C ILE A 4 -8.78 -7.10 47.89
N ILE A 5 -8.80 -5.78 47.79
CA ILE A 5 -9.57 -5.08 46.74
C ILE A 5 -8.82 -3.78 46.40
N CYS A 6 -7.63 -3.89 45.80
CA CYS A 6 -6.95 -2.74 45.16
C CYS A 6 -5.97 -3.19 44.06
N SER A 7 -6.27 -4.31 43.37
CA SER A 7 -5.45 -4.82 42.24
C SER A 7 -6.27 -5.14 41.00
N LEU A 8 -7.42 -4.48 40.80
CA LEU A 8 -8.38 -4.81 39.74
C LEU A 8 -8.70 -3.65 38.77
N PHE A 9 -7.82 -2.65 38.66
CA PHE A 9 -8.04 -1.51 37.75
C PHE A 9 -6.81 -1.10 36.92
N VAL A 10 -6.07 -2.09 36.39
CA VAL A 10 -5.07 -1.86 35.31
C VAL A 10 -5.23 -2.89 34.18
N LEU A 11 -6.44 -3.45 33.99
CA LEU A 11 -6.67 -4.52 33.00
C LEU A 11 -7.34 -4.10 31.69
N PHE A 12 -7.48 -2.80 31.45
CA PHE A 12 -7.83 -2.24 30.14
C PHE A 12 -6.96 -0.99 30.01
N GLN A 13 -6.02 -0.86 29.09
CA GLN A 13 -6.22 -1.02 27.66
C GLN A 13 -4.94 -1.56 27.00
N GLN A 14 -4.90 -2.83 26.63
CA GLN A 14 -4.17 -3.18 25.41
C GLN A 14 -5.05 -2.68 24.28
N VAL A 15 -4.91 -1.40 23.92
CA VAL A 15 -5.46 -0.92 22.65
C VAL A 15 -4.61 -1.63 21.60
N ASN A 16 -5.09 -2.79 21.13
CA ASN A 16 -4.61 -3.34 19.88
C ASN A 16 -4.88 -2.24 18.85
N ALA A 17 -3.82 -1.74 18.22
CA ALA A 17 -3.93 -0.67 17.24
C ALA A 17 -5.04 -0.99 16.25
N ALA A 18 -6.05 -0.12 16.18
CA ALA A 18 -7.29 -0.37 15.49
C ALA A 18 -7.29 0.41 14.18
N GLY A 19 -6.99 -0.26 13.07
CA GLY A 19 -7.03 0.38 11.78
C GLY A 19 -7.03 -0.59 10.61
N PHE A 20 -7.15 0.02 9.45
CA PHE A 20 -7.34 -0.64 8.18
C PHE A 20 -6.24 -0.27 7.21
N LEU A 21 -5.98 -1.19 6.29
CA LEU A 21 -5.15 -1.03 5.12
C LEU A 21 -6.01 -1.09 3.86
N ASP A 22 -5.86 -0.09 3.00
CA ASP A 22 -6.31 -0.13 1.62
C ASP A 22 -5.10 -0.35 0.69
N ILE A 23 -5.23 -1.27 -0.25
CA ILE A 23 -4.20 -1.61 -1.25
C ILE A 23 -4.69 -1.18 -2.62
N HIS A 24 -3.91 -0.33 -3.28
CA HIS A 24 -4.21 0.21 -4.60
C HIS A 24 -3.13 -0.22 -5.59
N LEU A 25 -3.55 -0.77 -6.72
CA LEU A 25 -2.67 -1.28 -7.76
C LEU A 25 -3.14 -0.83 -9.14
N LYS A 26 -2.19 -0.48 -10.01
CA LYS A 26 -2.42 -0.14 -11.42
C LYS A 26 -1.37 -0.80 -12.30
N SER A 27 -1.78 -1.26 -13.47
CA SER A 27 -0.93 -1.99 -14.41
C SER A 27 -1.08 -1.44 -15.82
N SER A 28 -0.01 -1.44 -16.60
CA SER A 28 -0.04 -1.10 -18.03
C SER A 28 -0.60 -2.21 -18.94
N THR A 29 -0.99 -3.35 -18.36
CA THR A 29 -1.53 -4.52 -19.05
C THR A 29 -2.57 -5.24 -18.22
N ASP A 30 -3.52 -5.90 -18.89
CA ASP A 30 -4.39 -6.88 -18.25
C ASP A 30 -3.55 -8.05 -17.72
N GLN A 31 -3.68 -8.35 -16.43
CA GLN A 31 -2.93 -9.43 -15.82
C GLN A 31 -3.57 -9.93 -14.52
N ARG A 32 -3.28 -11.18 -14.20
CA ARG A 32 -3.59 -11.74 -12.89
C ARG A 32 -2.42 -11.48 -11.94
N ALA A 33 -2.76 -11.22 -10.70
CA ALA A 33 -1.77 -11.07 -9.65
C ALA A 33 -2.24 -11.70 -8.35
N THR A 34 -1.32 -11.91 -7.43
CA THR A 34 -1.58 -12.30 -6.06
C THR A 34 -0.82 -11.36 -5.15
N VAL A 35 -1.53 -10.66 -4.27
CA VAL A 35 -0.94 -9.86 -3.20
C VAL A 35 -0.86 -10.73 -1.95
N THR A 36 0.31 -10.79 -1.35
CA THR A 36 0.56 -11.50 -0.10
C THR A 36 1.06 -10.51 0.93
N LEU A 37 0.45 -10.51 2.11
CA LEU A 37 1.06 -9.93 3.31
C LEU A 37 1.42 -11.07 4.24
N SER A 38 2.60 -10.95 4.83
CA SER A 38 3.12 -11.90 5.80
C SER A 38 3.83 -11.16 6.92
N ASN A 39 3.89 -11.77 8.09
CA ASN A 39 4.72 -11.31 9.21
C ASN A 39 5.48 -12.50 9.80
N GLU A 40 6.26 -12.27 10.85
CA GLU A 40 7.08 -13.34 11.46
C GLU A 40 6.25 -14.50 12.03
N ASN A 41 5.03 -14.22 12.47
CA ASN A 41 4.15 -15.20 13.12
C ASN A 41 3.21 -15.88 12.13
N ASP A 42 2.87 -15.20 11.03
CA ASP A 42 1.92 -15.66 10.03
C ASP A 42 2.46 -15.39 8.60
N PRO A 43 2.98 -16.43 7.92
CA PRO A 43 3.49 -16.30 6.56
C PRO A 43 2.40 -16.10 5.50
N ALA A 44 1.12 -16.24 5.86
CA ALA A 44 -0.01 -16.11 4.96
C ALA A 44 -1.11 -15.21 5.54
N TYR A 45 -0.71 -14.21 6.35
CA TYR A 45 -1.62 -13.25 7.00
C TYR A 45 -2.71 -12.74 6.06
N LEU A 46 -2.33 -12.42 4.83
CA LEU A 46 -3.28 -12.11 3.77
C LEU A 46 -2.80 -12.66 2.44
N VAL A 47 -3.70 -13.29 1.68
CA VAL A 47 -3.45 -13.74 0.31
C VAL A 47 -4.64 -13.35 -0.56
N LEU A 48 -4.47 -12.36 -1.42
CA LEU A 48 -5.52 -11.83 -2.30
C LEU A 48 -5.20 -12.15 -3.77
N PRO A 49 -5.96 -13.04 -4.42
CA PRO A 49 -5.91 -13.18 -5.87
C PRO A 49 -6.68 -12.04 -6.54
N ILE A 50 -6.07 -11.38 -7.51
CA ILE A 50 -6.59 -10.15 -8.12
C ILE A 50 -6.50 -10.20 -9.65
N ILE A 51 -7.42 -9.51 -10.32
CA ILE A 51 -7.36 -9.28 -11.76
C ILE A 51 -7.15 -7.79 -11.95
N LEU A 52 -6.01 -7.42 -12.51
CA LEU A 52 -5.68 -6.05 -12.88
C LEU A 52 -6.13 -5.82 -14.32
N LYS A 53 -6.96 -4.80 -14.52
CA LYS A 53 -7.31 -4.28 -15.85
C LYS A 53 -6.32 -3.20 -16.26
N LYS A 54 -6.00 -3.18 -17.54
CA LYS A 54 -5.04 -2.24 -18.11
C LYS A 54 -5.46 -0.81 -17.82
N ASP A 55 -4.53 -0.06 -17.23
CA ASP A 55 -4.61 1.37 -16.90
C ASP A 55 -5.78 1.74 -15.96
N GLU A 56 -6.42 0.73 -15.33
CA GLU A 56 -7.46 0.90 -14.32
C GLU A 56 -6.89 0.68 -12.92
N GLU A 57 -7.33 1.49 -11.96
CA GLU A 57 -7.00 1.31 -10.55
C GLU A 57 -7.84 0.19 -9.95
N MET A 58 -7.17 -0.82 -9.39
CA MET A 58 -7.78 -1.83 -8.53
C MET A 58 -7.58 -1.43 -7.07
N LYS A 59 -8.66 -1.51 -6.27
CA LYS A 59 -8.66 -1.18 -4.84
C LYS A 59 -9.11 -2.37 -4.01
N PHE A 60 -8.41 -2.64 -2.91
CA PHE A 60 -8.86 -3.52 -1.84
C PHE A 60 -8.91 -2.70 -0.57
N GLU A 61 -10.10 -2.52 -0.02
CA GLU A 61 -10.33 -1.59 1.09
C GLU A 61 -10.63 -2.33 2.39
N ASP A 62 -10.42 -1.65 3.51
CA ASP A 62 -10.82 -2.07 4.86
C ASP A 62 -10.19 -3.39 5.33
N LEU A 63 -8.95 -3.67 4.95
CA LEU A 63 -8.22 -4.84 5.44
C LEU A 63 -7.71 -4.59 6.85
N PHE A 64 -8.16 -5.37 7.83
CA PHE A 64 -7.65 -5.26 9.20
C PHE A 64 -6.14 -5.46 9.27
N ILE A 65 -5.45 -4.57 9.99
CA ILE A 65 -4.00 -4.64 10.17
C ILE A 65 -3.59 -4.16 11.56
N ASP A 66 -2.54 -4.76 12.12
CA ASP A 66 -1.95 -4.32 13.38
C ASP A 66 -0.85 -3.30 13.11
N PHE A 67 -1.03 -2.05 13.58
CA PHE A 67 -0.04 -0.99 13.37
C PHE A 67 1.26 -1.16 14.17
N ASN A 68 1.32 -2.15 15.05
CA ASN A 68 2.56 -2.50 15.76
C ASN A 68 3.39 -3.56 15.02
N THR A 69 2.89 -4.07 13.90
CA THR A 69 3.54 -5.14 13.14
C THR A 69 4.07 -4.61 11.80
N THR A 70 5.32 -4.91 11.48
CA THR A 70 5.87 -4.73 10.12
C THR A 70 5.50 -5.94 9.28
N TYR A 71 4.99 -5.68 8.07
CA TYR A 71 4.56 -6.72 7.14
C TYR A 71 5.49 -6.80 5.94
N LYS A 72 5.82 -8.03 5.54
CA LYS A 72 6.45 -8.31 4.26
C LYS A 72 5.36 -8.38 3.21
N VAL A 73 5.45 -7.52 2.21
CA VAL A 73 4.55 -7.50 1.06
C VAL A 73 5.17 -8.24 -0.12
N GLY A 74 4.36 -9.06 -0.77
CA GLY A 74 4.69 -9.73 -2.02
C GLY A 74 3.59 -9.50 -3.04
N ILE A 75 3.90 -8.88 -4.18
CA ILE A 75 2.96 -8.75 -5.31
C ILE A 75 3.50 -9.62 -6.43
N GLN A 76 2.86 -10.77 -6.61
CA GLN A 76 3.21 -11.70 -7.67
C GLN A 76 2.31 -11.46 -8.87
N LEU A 77 2.89 -11.22 -10.04
CA LEU A 77 2.19 -11.20 -11.31
C LEU A 77 2.40 -12.51 -12.05
N ASP A 78 1.33 -13.00 -12.66
CA ASP A 78 1.39 -14.13 -13.59
C ASP A 78 2.05 -13.70 -14.92
N GLU A 79 1.96 -14.54 -15.97
CA GLU A 79 2.59 -14.26 -17.26
C GLU A 79 2.14 -12.90 -17.83
N THR A 80 3.13 -12.05 -18.11
CA THR A 80 2.95 -10.79 -18.84
C THR A 80 3.50 -10.95 -20.24
N GLU A 81 2.64 -11.44 -21.14
CA GLU A 81 3.04 -11.82 -22.48
C GLU A 81 3.73 -10.72 -23.29
N SER A 82 3.24 -9.49 -23.16
CA SER A 82 3.73 -8.31 -23.89
C SER A 82 5.15 -7.89 -23.49
N LEU A 83 5.63 -8.33 -22.32
CA LEU A 83 6.99 -8.10 -21.83
C LEU A 83 7.87 -9.34 -21.92
N GLY A 84 7.33 -10.48 -22.37
CA GLY A 84 8.05 -11.75 -22.40
C GLY A 84 8.39 -12.28 -21.01
N LEU A 85 7.61 -11.90 -19.99
CA LEU A 85 7.80 -12.30 -18.61
C LEU A 85 6.84 -13.44 -18.27
N SER A 86 7.37 -14.55 -17.78
CA SER A 86 6.56 -15.66 -17.25
C SER A 86 6.03 -15.39 -15.85
N LYS A 87 6.73 -14.55 -15.08
CA LYS A 87 6.38 -14.17 -13.72
C LYS A 87 7.13 -12.90 -13.33
N SER A 88 6.48 -12.03 -12.55
CA SER A 88 7.15 -10.91 -11.88
C SER A 88 6.81 -10.93 -10.40
N LEU A 89 7.76 -10.63 -9.53
CA LEU A 89 7.52 -10.62 -8.09
C LEU A 89 8.13 -9.37 -7.46
N PHE A 90 7.27 -8.52 -6.93
CA PHE A 90 7.64 -7.31 -6.19
C PHE A 90 7.63 -7.64 -4.70
N LYS A 91 8.69 -7.30 -3.97
CA LYS A 91 8.85 -7.61 -2.56
C LYS A 91 9.31 -6.39 -1.78
N GLY A 92 8.81 -6.23 -0.57
CA GLY A 92 9.37 -5.26 0.36
C GLY A 92 8.72 -5.36 1.72
N GLU A 93 8.90 -4.31 2.51
CA GLU A 93 8.33 -4.23 3.85
C GLU A 93 7.52 -2.94 3.99
N ILE A 94 6.39 -3.06 4.67
CA ILE A 94 5.53 -1.94 5.01
C ILE A 94 5.32 -1.95 6.53
N THR A 95 5.53 -0.80 7.16
CA THR A 95 5.20 -0.59 8.57
C THR A 95 4.01 0.36 8.61
N PRO A 96 2.85 -0.08 9.14
CA PRO A 96 1.66 0.75 9.15
C PRO A 96 1.87 2.02 9.95
N ILE A 97 1.63 3.15 9.29
CA ILE A 97 1.61 4.49 9.87
C ILE A 97 0.46 5.21 9.18
N ARG A 98 -0.43 5.83 9.94
CA ARG A 98 -1.60 6.54 9.43
C ARG A 98 -1.20 7.48 8.30
N GLY A 99 -1.81 7.28 7.13
CA GLY A 99 -1.47 8.00 5.91
C GLY A 99 -1.15 7.06 4.75
N THR A 100 -0.24 7.47 3.88
CA THR A 100 0.04 6.78 2.63
C THR A 100 1.47 6.31 2.59
N SER A 101 1.67 5.07 2.15
CA SER A 101 2.99 4.52 1.83
C SER A 101 3.01 4.04 0.39
N SER A 102 3.98 4.52 -0.40
CA SER A 102 4.08 4.19 -1.82
C SER A 102 5.52 4.34 -2.31
N PRO A 103 5.97 3.49 -3.24
CA PRO A 103 7.26 3.72 -3.89
C PRO A 103 7.20 4.94 -4.82
N LYS A 104 8.29 5.71 -4.92
CA LYS A 104 8.36 6.81 -5.91
C LYS A 104 8.27 6.32 -7.36
N THR A 105 8.88 5.18 -7.63
CA THR A 105 8.95 4.56 -8.93
C THR A 105 8.49 3.10 -8.83
N VAL A 106 7.99 2.56 -9.94
CA VAL A 106 7.48 1.19 -10.01
C VAL A 106 8.05 0.53 -11.25
N ASN A 107 8.51 -0.71 -11.12
CA ASN A 107 8.92 -1.45 -12.30
C ASN A 107 7.71 -2.06 -13.03
N ARG A 108 7.77 -2.06 -14.36
CA ARG A 108 6.73 -2.63 -15.23
C ARG A 108 6.52 -4.13 -14.94
N PRO A 109 5.34 -4.69 -15.21
CA PRO A 109 4.18 -4.05 -15.85
C PRO A 109 3.32 -3.18 -14.93
N LEU A 110 3.56 -3.20 -13.61
CA LEU A 110 2.89 -2.28 -12.70
C LEU A 110 3.27 -0.84 -13.01
N THR A 111 2.32 0.06 -12.80
CA THR A 111 2.46 1.50 -13.01
C THR A 111 2.07 2.30 -11.78
N GLY A 112 1.31 1.69 -10.86
CA GLY A 112 0.94 2.30 -9.60
C GLY A 112 0.85 1.28 -8.47
N ILE A 113 1.44 1.63 -7.33
CA ILE A 113 1.33 0.88 -6.07
C ILE A 113 1.13 1.89 -4.94
N ARG A 114 0.09 1.73 -4.13
CA ARG A 114 -0.14 2.57 -2.95
C ARG A 114 -0.79 1.76 -1.83
N PHE A 115 -0.29 1.96 -0.62
CA PHE A 115 -0.87 1.44 0.62
C PHE A 115 -1.40 2.63 1.42
N GLU A 116 -2.69 2.63 1.73
CA GLU A 116 -3.31 3.66 2.58
C GLU A 116 -3.70 3.06 3.92
N PHE A 117 -3.18 3.63 5.00
CA PHE A 117 -3.44 3.20 6.37
C PHE A 117 -4.36 4.21 7.05
N LYS A 118 -5.52 3.74 7.49
CA LYS A 118 -6.55 4.56 8.12
C LYS A 118 -6.94 3.97 9.48
N CYS A 119 -7.27 4.84 10.43
CA CYS A 119 -7.73 4.39 11.74
C CYS A 119 -9.20 4.00 11.68
N GLU A 120 -9.61 3.12 12.59
CA GLU A 120 -11.01 2.89 12.89
C GLU A 120 -11.71 4.18 13.37
N GLU A 121 -13.03 4.19 13.30
CA GLU A 121 -13.83 5.29 13.84
C GLU A 121 -13.50 5.50 15.32
N ASN A 122 -13.33 6.77 15.73
CA ASN A 122 -12.92 7.16 17.07
C ASN A 122 -11.48 6.77 17.46
N TYR A 123 -10.63 6.33 16.53
CA TYR A 123 -9.19 6.17 16.77
C TYR A 123 -8.35 7.20 16.00
N SER A 124 -7.24 7.61 16.59
CA SER A 124 -6.30 8.59 16.05
C SER A 124 -4.87 8.28 16.49
N GLY A 125 -3.91 9.16 16.17
CA GLY A 125 -2.48 8.88 16.31
C GLY A 125 -1.88 8.28 15.05
N GLU A 126 -0.55 8.36 14.92
CA GLU A 126 0.20 7.72 13.84
C GLU A 126 0.00 6.20 13.79
N LYS A 127 -0.28 5.59 14.94
CA LYS A 127 -0.49 4.14 15.09
C LYS A 127 -1.93 3.75 15.37
N CYS A 128 -2.88 4.68 15.26
CA CYS A 128 -4.29 4.42 15.58
C CYS A 128 -4.51 3.85 17.00
N ASP A 129 -3.72 4.33 17.96
CA ASP A 129 -3.68 3.88 19.36
C ASP A 129 -4.32 4.87 20.34
N ILE A 130 -4.80 6.03 19.85
CA ILE A 130 -5.42 7.07 20.66
C ILE A 130 -6.94 7.06 20.45
N LEU A 131 -7.69 6.68 21.49
CA LEU A 131 -9.15 6.79 21.49
C LEU A 131 -9.57 8.26 21.58
N CYS A 132 -10.38 8.70 20.63
CA CYS A 132 -10.98 10.02 20.61
C CYS A 132 -12.07 10.12 21.68
N GLU A 133 -12.10 11.22 22.41
CA GLU A 133 -13.16 11.48 23.39
C GLU A 133 -14.51 11.54 22.68
N ALA A 134 -15.55 10.91 23.26
CA ALA A 134 -16.88 10.69 22.65
C ALA A 134 -17.65 11.94 22.17
N ASN A 135 -17.11 13.15 22.32
CA ASN A 135 -17.69 14.43 21.90
C ASN A 135 -16.66 15.40 21.28
N LYS A 136 -15.49 14.91 20.85
CA LYS A 136 -14.51 15.70 20.09
C LYS A 136 -14.21 14.98 18.78
N GLU A 137 -14.21 15.73 17.68
CA GLU A 137 -13.66 15.23 16.43
C GLU A 137 -12.22 14.75 16.68
N CYS A 138 -11.93 13.53 16.22
CA CYS A 138 -10.56 13.02 16.23
C CYS A 138 -9.63 14.04 15.57
N SER A 139 -8.50 14.32 16.21
CA SER A 139 -7.50 15.20 15.63
C SER A 139 -7.18 14.78 14.20
N THR A 140 -7.27 15.73 13.27
CA THR A 140 -6.79 15.61 11.89
C THR A 140 -5.28 15.71 11.85
N GLU A 141 -4.60 14.92 12.71
CA GLU A 141 -3.16 14.78 12.66
C GLU A 141 -2.71 14.49 11.24
N LYS A 142 -1.53 15.03 10.91
CA LYS A 142 -0.96 14.98 9.58
C LYS A 142 -0.90 13.52 9.12
N LYS A 143 -1.56 13.22 8.00
CA LYS A 143 -1.35 11.95 7.30
C LYS A 143 0.12 11.89 6.88
N SER A 144 0.80 10.82 7.26
CA SER A 144 2.20 10.60 6.87
C SER A 144 2.27 10.17 5.40
N GLU A 145 3.34 10.57 4.73
CA GLU A 145 3.67 10.13 3.37
C GLU A 145 5.03 9.46 3.41
N ASN A 146 5.03 8.15 3.24
CA ASN A 146 6.22 7.33 3.38
C ASN A 146 6.62 6.73 2.03
N ASP A 147 7.90 6.88 1.69
CA ASP A 147 8.49 6.21 0.55
C ASP A 147 8.76 4.74 0.90
N VAL A 148 8.34 3.83 0.02
CA VAL A 148 8.57 2.39 0.18
C VAL A 148 9.48 1.91 -0.93
N THR A 149 10.45 1.05 -0.62
CA THR A 149 11.25 0.39 -1.65
C THR A 149 10.72 -1.02 -1.86
N LEU A 150 10.47 -1.37 -3.12
CA LEU A 150 10.09 -2.73 -3.53
C LEU A 150 11.14 -3.29 -4.48
N ASP A 151 11.78 -4.37 -4.08
CA ASP A 151 12.67 -5.16 -4.93
C ASP A 151 11.85 -5.95 -5.95
N VAL A 152 12.36 -6.11 -7.17
CA VAL A 152 11.67 -6.82 -8.25
C VAL A 152 12.49 -8.00 -8.78
N ASP A 153 11.86 -9.18 -8.78
CA ASP A 153 12.40 -10.39 -9.40
C ASP A 153 11.60 -10.72 -10.66
N TYR A 154 12.28 -10.74 -11.81
CA TYR A 154 11.68 -11.13 -13.10
C TYR A 154 12.07 -12.54 -13.50
N THR A 155 11.08 -13.34 -13.89
CA THR A 155 11.30 -14.63 -14.56
C THR A 155 10.93 -14.50 -16.03
N VAL A 156 11.92 -14.56 -16.91
CA VAL A 156 11.74 -14.41 -18.35
C VAL A 156 11.19 -15.68 -19.01
N ASN A 157 10.36 -15.51 -20.04
CA ASN A 157 9.95 -16.61 -20.93
C ASN A 157 10.98 -16.73 -22.08
N PRO A 158 11.82 -17.78 -22.11
CA PRO A 158 12.91 -17.90 -23.09
C PRO A 158 12.41 -17.99 -24.55
N LEU A 159 11.14 -18.35 -24.76
CA LEU A 159 10.53 -18.38 -26.10
C LEU A 159 10.20 -16.97 -26.64
N LYS A 160 10.25 -15.94 -25.79
CA LYS A 160 9.91 -14.54 -26.13
C LYS A 160 11.15 -13.63 -26.16
N MET A 161 12.28 -14.14 -26.64
CA MET A 161 13.59 -13.46 -26.61
C MET A 161 13.61 -12.06 -27.26
N GLN A 162 12.92 -11.87 -28.40
CA GLN A 162 12.84 -10.56 -29.03
C GLN A 162 12.05 -9.54 -28.18
N THR A 163 11.02 -10.00 -27.48
CA THR A 163 10.24 -9.19 -26.54
C THR A 163 11.07 -8.80 -25.32
N ILE A 164 11.86 -9.73 -24.79
CA ILE A 164 12.80 -9.48 -23.68
C ILE A 164 13.83 -8.43 -24.07
N ILE A 165 14.42 -8.52 -25.27
CA ILE A 165 15.37 -7.51 -25.77
C ILE A 165 14.71 -6.13 -25.86
N ASN A 166 13.45 -6.05 -26.31
CA ASN A 166 12.72 -4.79 -26.38
C ASN A 166 12.39 -4.23 -24.99
N MET A 167 12.13 -5.09 -24.01
CA MET A 167 11.89 -4.72 -22.62
C MET A 167 13.18 -4.18 -21.99
N LEU A 168 14.32 -4.86 -22.14
CA LEU A 168 15.62 -4.40 -21.64
C LEU A 168 16.09 -3.07 -22.27
N LYS A 169 15.65 -2.76 -23.49
CA LYS A 169 15.94 -1.49 -24.17
C LYS A 169 15.06 -0.33 -23.68
N LYS A 170 13.94 -0.62 -23.00
CA LYS A 170 13.03 0.39 -22.46
C LYS A 170 13.38 0.65 -21.00
N GLU A 171 13.02 1.85 -20.53
CA GLU A 171 12.99 2.12 -19.09
C GLU A 171 11.91 1.23 -18.46
N ASN A 172 12.37 0.29 -17.64
CA ASN A 172 11.50 -0.65 -16.92
C ASN A 172 10.95 -0.03 -15.65
N GLU A 173 11.70 0.88 -15.05
CA GLU A 173 11.28 1.68 -13.92
C GLU A 173 10.54 2.92 -14.44
N VAL A 174 9.31 3.12 -13.98
CA VAL A 174 8.47 4.25 -14.36
C VAL A 174 8.03 5.01 -13.11
N PRO A 175 7.68 6.30 -13.21
CA PRO A 175 7.07 7.02 -12.09
C PRO A 175 5.81 6.31 -11.59
N ASN A 176 5.61 6.28 -10.27
CA ASN A 176 4.38 5.76 -9.69
C ASN A 176 3.22 6.70 -10.03
N SER A 177 2.23 6.19 -10.78
CA SER A 177 1.09 6.99 -11.25
C SER A 177 0.30 7.63 -10.10
N PHE A 178 0.21 6.97 -8.94
CA PHE A 178 -0.53 7.52 -7.80
C PHE A 178 0.16 8.71 -7.13
N THR A 179 1.48 8.84 -7.30
CA THR A 179 2.24 10.00 -6.81
C THR A 179 2.12 11.16 -7.79
N THR A 180 2.24 10.88 -9.09
CA THR A 180 2.14 11.91 -10.15
C THR A 180 0.74 12.52 -10.24
N GLU A 181 -0.33 11.71 -10.18
CA GLU A 181 -1.72 12.20 -10.20
C GLU A 181 -1.98 13.22 -9.07
N LYS A 182 -1.39 12.99 -7.88
CA LYS A 182 -1.51 13.89 -6.74
C LYS A 182 -0.73 15.21 -6.92
N GLU A 183 0.45 15.16 -7.52
CA GLU A 183 1.25 16.36 -7.83
C GLU A 183 0.53 17.24 -8.87
N GLU A 184 -0.05 16.63 -9.90
CA GLU A 184 -0.86 17.33 -10.91
C GLU A 184 -2.10 17.98 -10.29
N GLU A 185 -2.80 17.28 -9.39
CA GLU A 185 -3.96 17.83 -8.68
C GLU A 185 -3.57 19.03 -7.80
N LEU A 186 -2.44 18.96 -7.10
CA LEU A 186 -1.94 20.06 -6.28
C LEU A 186 -1.54 21.27 -7.14
N LEU A 187 -0.87 21.05 -8.27
CA LEU A 187 -0.49 22.11 -9.21
C LEU A 187 -1.73 22.81 -9.79
N ASN A 188 -2.75 22.04 -10.18
CA ASN A 188 -4.01 22.59 -10.68
C ASN A 188 -4.72 23.45 -9.62
N GLN A 189 -4.77 23.00 -8.36
CA GLN A 189 -5.34 23.80 -7.26
C GLN A 189 -4.57 25.10 -7.02
N ILE A 190 -3.24 25.07 -7.13
CA ILE A 190 -2.40 26.27 -7.01
C ILE A 190 -2.69 27.25 -8.15
N MET A 191 -2.75 26.77 -9.39
CA MET A 191 -3.06 27.59 -10.57
C MET A 191 -4.47 28.20 -10.52
N GLU A 192 -5.45 27.42 -10.05
CA GLU A 192 -6.81 27.92 -9.83
C GLU A 192 -6.87 28.99 -8.72
N SER A 193 -6.06 28.84 -7.67
CA SER A 193 -5.97 29.81 -6.58
C SER A 193 -5.18 31.08 -6.93
N SER A 194 -4.23 31.01 -7.88
CA SER A 194 -3.43 32.14 -8.33
C SER A 194 -4.11 32.96 -9.43
N GLY A 195 -5.25 32.52 -9.97
CA GLY A 195 -6.02 33.24 -10.98
C GLY A 195 -5.44 33.17 -12.39
N GLU A 196 -4.42 32.33 -12.62
CA GLU A 196 -3.92 32.02 -13.97
C GLU A 196 -4.70 30.82 -14.53
N LYS A 197 -5.70 31.10 -15.35
CA LYS A 197 -6.31 30.09 -16.23
C LYS A 197 -5.53 30.01 -17.55
N PRO A 198 -5.50 28.83 -18.20
CA PRO A 198 -4.64 28.50 -19.34
C PRO A 198 -4.84 29.42 -20.56
#